data_AF-A0A847X3E4-F1
#
_entry.id   AF-A0A847X3E4-F1
#
_cell.length_a   1.000
_cell.length_b   1.000
_cell.length_c   1.000
_cell.angle_alpha   90.00
_cell.angle_beta   90.00
_cell.angle_gamma   90.00
#
_symmetry.space_group_name_H-M   'P 1'
#
loop_
_entity.id
_entity.type
_entity.pdbx_description
1 polymer ?
#
loop_
_entity_poly.entity_id
_entity_poly.type
_entity_poly.pdbx_seq_one_letter_code
_entity_poly.pdbx_strand_id
1 'polypeptide(L)'
;SLGYGYGPGIGEGYDRTVLIISRASGAPVIANAIKYAYELVLGDIKDKVQTEYKEVNSHCFDAVIDSLNAKKPAAEEASEVEAPPKEVVTGSISGIDILDLDDAVQALWKNGVYAESGMGCTGPIVMVSEANVLNATEILEKEDFL
;
A
#
# COMPACT_ATOMS: atom_id res chain seq x y z
N SER A 1 22.67 11.60 -12.06
CA SER A 1 21.97 10.55 -11.30
C SER A 1 21.87 9.31 -12.17
N LEU A 2 22.28 8.14 -11.66
CA LEU A 2 22.15 6.84 -12.32
C LEU A 2 20.90 6.16 -11.75
N GLY A 3 19.82 6.09 -12.52
CA GLY A 3 18.58 5.40 -12.14
C GLY A 3 17.83 4.94 -13.39
N TYR A 4 16.87 4.04 -13.23
CA TYR A 4 16.13 3.39 -14.32
C TYR A 4 14.61 3.64 -14.26
N GLY A 5 14.19 4.66 -13.49
CA GLY A 5 12.77 4.89 -13.19
C GLY A 5 12.22 3.89 -12.16
N TYR A 6 10.90 3.73 -12.12
CA TYR A 6 10.21 2.85 -11.17
C TYR A 6 10.13 1.38 -11.61
N GLY A 7 10.47 1.08 -12.88
CA GLY A 7 10.31 -0.26 -13.44
C GLY A 7 8.86 -0.61 -13.81
N PRO A 8 8.61 -1.86 -14.25
CA PRO A 8 7.28 -2.30 -14.64
C PRO A 8 6.45 -2.72 -13.42
N GLY A 9 5.15 -2.45 -13.47
CA GLY A 9 4.21 -3.20 -12.62
C GLY A 9 4.14 -4.65 -13.09
N ILE A 10 4.35 -5.60 -12.17
CA ILE A 10 4.23 -7.04 -12.41
C ILE A 10 3.08 -7.57 -11.55
N GLY A 11 2.14 -8.26 -12.16
CA GLY A 11 0.99 -8.84 -11.47
C GLY A 11 0.30 -9.89 -12.32
N GLU A 12 -0.44 -10.76 -11.67
CA GLU A 12 -1.22 -11.80 -12.34
C GLU A 12 -2.35 -11.19 -13.16
N GLY A 13 -2.51 -11.64 -14.41
CA GLY A 13 -3.54 -11.12 -15.32
C GLY A 13 -3.24 -9.75 -15.93
N TYR A 14 -2.04 -9.20 -15.74
CA TYR A 14 -1.63 -7.94 -16.35
C TYR A 14 -1.05 -8.17 -17.75
N ASP A 15 -1.76 -7.73 -18.78
CA ASP A 15 -1.32 -7.89 -20.17
C ASP A 15 -0.40 -6.76 -20.68
N ARG A 16 -0.28 -5.69 -19.91
CA ARG A 16 0.44 -4.46 -20.30
C ARG A 16 1.63 -4.21 -19.40
N THR A 17 2.81 -4.07 -20.02
CA THR A 17 4.01 -3.61 -19.35
C THR A 17 4.00 -2.09 -19.30
N VAL A 18 3.70 -1.54 -18.12
CA VAL A 18 3.65 -0.09 -17.88
C VAL A 18 4.84 0.32 -17.02
N LEU A 19 5.64 1.26 -17.51
CA LEU A 19 6.73 1.87 -16.75
C LEU A 19 6.40 3.33 -16.49
N ILE A 20 6.61 3.76 -15.25
CA ILE A 20 6.40 5.14 -14.82
C ILE A 20 7.75 5.82 -14.64
N ILE A 21 7.83 7.10 -15.02
CA ILE A 21 9.00 7.94 -14.77
C ILE A 21 8.56 9.27 -14.17
N SER A 22 9.26 9.72 -13.12
CA SER A 22 9.00 11.01 -12.49
C SER A 22 9.34 12.15 -13.45
N ARG A 23 8.48 13.17 -13.50
CA ARG A 23 8.73 14.42 -14.25
C ARG A 23 10.07 15.07 -13.89
N ALA A 24 10.52 14.93 -12.65
CA ALA A 24 11.79 15.52 -12.19
C ALA A 24 13.04 14.78 -12.70
N SER A 25 12.87 13.68 -13.44
CA SER A 25 13.97 12.84 -13.91
C SER A 25 14.79 13.55 -15.00
N GLY A 26 16.11 13.59 -14.82
CA GLY A 26 17.03 14.11 -15.83
C GLY A 26 17.28 13.13 -16.99
N ALA A 27 17.85 13.64 -18.08
CA ALA A 27 18.11 12.88 -19.31
C ALA A 27 18.76 11.49 -19.12
N PRO A 28 19.78 11.31 -18.23
CA PRO A 28 20.37 9.99 -18.02
C PRO A 28 19.39 8.94 -17.47
N VAL A 29 18.48 9.35 -16.58
CA VAL A 29 17.48 8.46 -15.98
C VAL A 29 16.41 8.09 -17.01
N ILE A 30 16.01 9.06 -17.84
CA ILE A 30 15.06 8.83 -18.95
C ILE A 30 15.63 7.82 -19.93
N ALA A 31 16.89 7.99 -20.36
CA ALA A 31 17.55 7.06 -21.29
C ALA A 31 17.62 5.64 -20.72
N ASN A 32 17.97 5.51 -19.45
CA ASN A 32 18.02 4.23 -18.75
C ASN A 32 16.63 3.59 -18.60
N ALA A 33 15.58 4.36 -18.29
CA ALA A 33 14.22 3.84 -18.20
C ALA A 33 13.72 3.29 -19.54
N ILE A 34 14.05 3.98 -20.65
CA ILE A 34 13.75 3.48 -22.01
C ILE A 34 14.54 2.21 -22.31
N LYS A 35 15.83 2.18 -21.96
CA LYS A 35 16.66 0.98 -22.10
C LYS A 35 16.08 -0.20 -21.32
N TYR A 36 15.63 0.04 -20.09
CA TYR A 36 15.02 -1.01 -19.28
C TYR A 36 13.71 -1.52 -19.89
N ALA A 37 12.86 -0.62 -20.42
CA ALA A 37 11.66 -1.02 -21.16
C ALA A 37 12.01 -1.92 -22.35
N TYR A 38 13.08 -1.61 -23.08
CA TYR A 38 13.56 -2.44 -24.19
C TYR A 38 14.04 -3.82 -23.71
N GLU A 39 14.81 -3.88 -22.63
CA GLU A 39 15.28 -5.15 -22.05
C GLU A 39 14.12 -6.03 -21.54
N LEU A 40 13.04 -5.45 -21.00
CA LEU A 40 11.84 -6.19 -20.60
C LEU A 40 11.11 -6.82 -21.78
N VAL A 41 11.03 -6.10 -22.89
CA VAL A 41 10.44 -6.61 -24.13
C VAL A 41 11.29 -7.73 -24.71
N LEU A 42 12.62 -7.55 -24.79
CA LEU A 42 13.53 -8.61 -25.23
C LEU A 42 13.53 -9.83 -24.32
N GLY A 43 13.30 -9.62 -23.04
CA GLY A 43 13.28 -10.68 -22.03
C GLY A 43 11.97 -11.46 -21.95
N ASP A 44 11.00 -11.17 -22.83
CA ASP A 44 9.65 -11.74 -22.86
C ASP A 44 9.00 -11.79 -21.47
N ILE A 45 9.03 -10.65 -20.77
CA ILE A 45 8.58 -10.57 -19.37
C ILE A 45 7.16 -11.09 -19.18
N LYS A 46 6.28 -10.91 -20.18
CA LYS A 46 4.89 -11.37 -20.13
C LYS A 46 4.81 -12.90 -20.02
N ASP A 47 5.55 -13.60 -20.87
CA ASP A 47 5.54 -15.07 -20.91
C ASP A 47 6.16 -15.65 -19.64
N LYS A 48 7.23 -15.03 -19.15
CA LYS A 48 7.85 -15.40 -17.87
C LYS A 48 6.88 -15.25 -16.72
N VAL A 49 6.25 -14.08 -16.58
CA VAL A 49 5.27 -13.83 -15.52
C VAL A 49 4.13 -14.85 -15.57
N GLN A 50 3.57 -15.12 -16.76
CA GLN A 50 2.52 -16.13 -16.90
C GLN A 50 2.98 -17.54 -16.53
N THR A 51 4.23 -17.89 -16.83
CA THR A 51 4.79 -19.20 -16.50
C THR A 51 4.97 -19.36 -15.00
N GLU A 52 5.55 -18.35 -14.34
CA GLU A 52 5.75 -18.32 -12.88
C GLU A 52 4.42 -18.41 -12.13
N TYR A 53 3.40 -17.63 -12.52
CA TYR A 53 2.08 -17.71 -11.88
C TYR A 53 1.39 -19.06 -12.11
N LYS A 54 1.51 -19.66 -13.31
CA LYS A 54 0.98 -21.02 -13.55
C LYS A 54 1.63 -22.07 -12.65
N GLU A 55 2.94 -21.97 -12.46
CA GLU A 55 3.68 -22.88 -11.57
C GLU A 55 3.25 -22.70 -10.12
N VAL A 56 3.23 -21.46 -9.63
CA VAL A 56 2.81 -21.12 -8.26
C VAL A 56 1.37 -21.56 -7.98
N ASN A 57 0.44 -21.31 -8.89
CA ASN A 57 -0.97 -21.70 -8.73
C ASN A 57 -1.16 -23.23 -8.72
N SER A 58 -0.22 -24.00 -9.31
CA SER A 58 -0.23 -25.46 -9.22
C SER A 58 0.14 -26.00 -7.83
N HIS A 59 0.71 -25.16 -6.96
CA HIS A 59 1.21 -25.51 -5.64
C HIS A 59 0.33 -25.02 -4.48
N CYS A 60 -0.99 -24.85 -4.70
CA CYS A 60 -1.94 -24.39 -3.68
C CYS A 60 -1.55 -23.05 -3.04
N PHE A 61 -0.88 -22.17 -3.79
CA PHE A 61 -0.42 -20.87 -3.31
C PHE A 61 -1.57 -20.04 -2.72
N ASP A 62 -2.72 -20.01 -3.39
CA ASP A 62 -3.92 -19.32 -2.91
C ASP A 62 -4.35 -19.79 -1.51
N ALA A 63 -4.31 -21.11 -1.26
CA ALA A 63 -4.68 -21.66 0.05
C ALA A 63 -3.70 -21.24 1.17
N VAL A 64 -2.41 -21.09 0.83
CA VAL A 64 -1.41 -20.60 1.79
C VAL A 64 -1.66 -19.12 2.06
N ILE A 65 -1.88 -18.31 1.03
CA ILE A 65 -2.19 -16.89 1.16
C ILE A 65 -3.46 -16.68 1.97
N ASP A 66 -4.53 -17.42 1.71
CA ASP A 66 -5.78 -17.35 2.47
C ASP A 66 -5.60 -17.76 3.94
N SER A 67 -4.70 -18.72 4.22
CA SER A 67 -4.39 -19.13 5.59
C SER A 67 -3.62 -18.06 6.38
N LEU A 68 -2.84 -17.22 5.70
CA LEU A 68 -2.08 -16.12 6.28
C LEU A 68 -2.91 -14.84 6.36
N ASN A 69 -3.76 -14.61 5.36
CA ASN A 69 -4.74 -13.53 5.29
C ASN A 69 -6.02 -13.88 6.04
N ALA A 70 -5.95 -14.73 7.07
CA ALA A 70 -7.08 -15.08 7.91
C ALA A 70 -7.64 -13.79 8.51
N LYS A 71 -8.62 -13.21 7.81
CA LYS A 71 -9.21 -11.93 8.12
C LYS A 71 -9.67 -11.95 9.56
N LYS A 72 -9.33 -10.89 10.28
CA LYS A 72 -10.13 -10.46 11.41
C LYS A 72 -11.60 -10.53 10.96
N PRO A 73 -12.51 -11.15 11.75
CA PRO A 73 -13.91 -11.25 11.36
C PRO A 73 -14.36 -9.86 10.92
N ALA A 74 -14.94 -9.76 9.72
CA ALA A 74 -15.43 -8.51 9.19
C ALA A 74 -16.21 -7.82 10.29
N ALA A 75 -15.70 -6.67 10.76
CA ALA A 75 -16.44 -5.84 11.68
C ALA A 75 -17.79 -5.58 11.00
N GLU A 76 -18.87 -5.90 11.72
CA GLU A 76 -20.25 -5.75 11.27
C GLU A 76 -20.43 -4.41 10.55
N GLU A 77 -21.22 -4.44 9.46
CA GLU A 77 -21.57 -3.31 8.58
C GLU A 77 -21.25 -1.96 9.21
N ALA A 78 -20.17 -1.34 8.71
CA ALA A 78 -19.70 -0.05 9.14
C ALA A 78 -20.86 0.96 9.05
N SER A 79 -21.46 1.28 10.19
CA SER A 79 -22.16 2.55 10.37
C SER A 79 -21.19 3.64 9.92
N GLU A 80 -21.55 4.46 8.94
CA GLU A 80 -20.76 5.63 8.56
C GLU A 80 -20.47 6.45 9.83
N VAL A 81 -19.22 6.38 10.29
CA VAL A 81 -18.78 7.11 11.47
C VAL A 81 -18.55 8.53 11.03
N GLU A 82 -19.32 9.48 11.56
CA GLU A 82 -19.09 10.89 11.28
C GLU A 82 -17.71 11.30 11.81
N ALA A 83 -16.91 11.96 10.95
CA ALA A 83 -15.60 12.44 11.33
C ALA A 83 -15.73 13.48 12.47
N PRO A 84 -14.90 13.38 13.53
CA PRO A 84 -14.84 14.39 14.58
C PRO A 84 -14.49 15.79 14.04
N PRO A 85 -14.63 16.86 14.83
CA PRO A 85 -14.21 18.20 14.43
C PRO A 85 -12.78 18.20 13.90
N LYS A 86 -12.59 18.80 12.73
CA LYS A 86 -11.31 18.78 12.03
C LYS A 86 -10.19 19.39 12.89
N GLU A 87 -9.10 18.65 13.03
CA GLU A 87 -7.87 19.10 13.69
C GLU A 87 -6.72 19.19 12.68
N VAL A 88 -5.66 19.93 13.05
CA VAL A 88 -4.42 19.96 12.26
C VAL A 88 -3.63 18.69 12.55
N VAL A 89 -3.47 17.85 11.54
CA VAL A 89 -2.79 16.55 11.66
C VAL A 89 -1.29 16.68 11.35
N THR A 90 -0.49 16.96 12.38
CA THR A 90 0.99 17.09 12.27
C THR A 90 1.74 15.84 12.73
N GLY A 91 1.10 14.96 13.49
CA GLY A 91 1.64 13.69 13.93
C GLY A 91 1.35 12.57 12.93
N SER A 92 2.23 11.57 12.87
CA SER A 92 2.09 10.41 11.98
C SER A 92 2.37 9.12 12.73
N ILE A 93 1.49 8.14 12.57
CA ILE A 93 1.63 6.78 13.08
C ILE A 93 1.87 5.86 11.88
N SER A 94 2.97 5.11 11.92
CA SER A 94 3.38 4.18 10.87
C SER A 94 3.15 2.73 11.32
N GLY A 95 3.20 1.78 10.40
CA GLY A 95 3.09 0.34 10.72
C GLY A 95 1.70 -0.25 10.48
N ILE A 96 0.78 0.55 9.94
CA ILE A 96 -0.58 0.12 9.61
C ILE A 96 -0.58 -0.45 8.18
N ASP A 97 -1.26 -1.58 7.98
CA ASP A 97 -1.43 -2.17 6.65
C ASP A 97 -2.28 -1.24 5.76
N ILE A 98 -1.99 -1.20 4.46
CA ILE A 98 -2.75 -0.39 3.51
C ILE A 98 -4.21 -0.84 3.41
N LEU A 99 -4.47 -2.13 3.63
CA LEU A 99 -5.82 -2.71 3.57
C LEU A 99 -6.67 -2.31 4.79
N ASP A 100 -6.02 -2.02 5.92
CA ASP A 100 -6.68 -1.66 7.17
C ASP A 100 -6.67 -0.15 7.43
N LEU A 101 -6.07 0.65 6.53
CA LEU A 101 -5.84 2.08 6.76
C LEU A 101 -7.13 2.86 6.99
N ASP A 102 -8.17 2.57 6.20
CA ASP A 102 -9.46 3.23 6.33
C ASP A 102 -10.20 2.80 7.60
N ASP A 103 -10.10 1.52 7.97
CA ASP A 103 -10.70 0.96 9.18
C ASP A 103 -10.02 1.51 10.44
N ALA A 104 -8.69 1.68 10.41
CA ALA A 104 -7.91 2.32 11.45
C ALA A 104 -8.32 3.80 11.66
N VAL A 105 -8.54 4.54 10.58
CA VAL A 105 -9.04 5.93 10.65
C VAL A 105 -10.45 5.96 11.26
N GLN A 106 -11.34 5.06 10.83
CA GLN A 106 -12.69 4.98 11.39
C GLN A 106 -12.70 4.57 12.87
N ALA A 107 -11.81 3.67 13.29
CA ALA A 107 -11.66 3.28 14.69
C ALA A 107 -11.26 4.48 15.58
N LEU A 108 -10.39 5.35 15.08
CA LEU A 108 -10.04 6.61 15.76
C LEU A 108 -11.23 7.56 15.80
N TRP A 109 -11.99 7.69 14.71
CA TRP A 109 -13.20 8.53 14.69
C TRP A 109 -14.26 8.04 15.68
N LYS A 110 -14.47 6.73 15.81
CA LYS A 110 -15.38 6.14 16.82
C LYS A 110 -14.97 6.49 18.25
N ASN A 111 -13.68 6.68 18.49
CA ASN A 111 -13.11 7.09 19.77
C ASN A 111 -12.96 8.62 19.90
N GLY A 112 -13.51 9.40 18.96
CA GLY A 112 -13.52 10.86 18.99
C GLY A 112 -12.21 11.54 18.61
N VAL A 113 -11.25 10.79 18.04
CA VAL A 113 -9.96 11.32 17.58
C VAL A 113 -10.04 11.61 16.08
N TYR A 114 -9.85 12.87 15.69
CA TYR A 114 -9.76 13.20 14.27
C TYR A 114 -8.46 12.65 13.66
N ALA A 115 -8.61 11.91 12.57
CA ALA A 115 -7.52 11.26 11.86
C ALA A 115 -7.72 11.33 10.35
N GLU A 116 -6.62 11.35 9.60
CA GLU A 116 -6.60 11.30 8.14
C GLU A 116 -5.62 10.21 7.66
N SER A 117 -5.95 9.52 6.57
CA SER A 117 -5.06 8.56 5.91
C SER A 117 -3.97 9.29 5.12
N GLY A 118 -2.74 8.78 5.11
CA GLY A 118 -1.64 9.32 4.32
C GLY A 118 -0.63 8.26 3.86
N MET A 119 0.32 8.70 3.04
CA MET A 119 1.48 7.89 2.62
C MET A 119 2.76 8.59 3.05
N GLY A 120 3.46 8.00 4.01
CA GLY A 120 4.78 8.42 4.46
C GLY A 120 5.89 7.91 3.53
N CYS A 121 7.13 8.27 3.85
CA CYS A 121 8.30 7.84 3.07
C CYS A 121 8.49 6.31 3.03
N THR A 122 7.94 5.59 4.01
CA THR A 122 8.15 4.15 4.21
C THR A 122 6.87 3.32 4.10
N GLY A 123 5.72 3.94 3.78
CA GLY A 123 4.45 3.21 3.66
C GLY A 123 3.23 4.00 4.14
N PRO A 124 2.09 3.32 4.31
CA PRO A 124 0.85 3.89 4.84
C PRO A 124 1.07 4.47 6.23
N ILE A 125 0.46 5.63 6.48
CA ILE A 125 0.46 6.29 7.78
C ILE A 125 -0.93 6.80 8.12
N VAL A 126 -1.26 6.78 9.42
CA VAL A 126 -2.39 7.54 9.95
C VAL A 126 -1.88 8.84 10.53
N MET A 127 -2.48 9.95 10.10
CA MET A 127 -2.13 11.29 10.53
C MET A 127 -3.13 11.77 11.58
N VAL A 128 -2.63 12.25 12.73
CA VAL A 128 -3.41 12.78 13.84
C VAL A 128 -2.78 14.07 14.36
N SER A 129 -3.46 14.82 15.22
CA SER A 129 -2.81 15.95 15.90
C SER A 129 -1.72 15.44 16.84
N GLU A 130 -0.65 16.23 17.02
CA GLU A 130 0.51 15.83 17.83
C GLU A 130 0.15 15.46 19.28
N ALA A 131 -0.87 16.13 19.84
CA ALA A 131 -1.40 15.84 21.17
C ALA A 131 -2.09 14.46 21.25
N ASN A 132 -2.63 13.97 20.13
CA ASN A 132 -3.39 12.72 20.06
C ASN A 132 -2.54 11.52 19.65
N VAL A 133 -1.25 11.68 19.33
CA VAL A 133 -0.40 10.57 18.86
C VAL A 133 -0.39 9.40 19.84
N LEU A 134 -0.12 9.65 21.13
CA LEU A 134 -0.06 8.58 22.14
C LEU A 134 -1.41 7.88 22.31
N ASN A 135 -2.49 8.65 22.43
CA ASN A 135 -3.85 8.12 22.59
C ASN A 135 -4.27 7.30 21.36
N ALA A 136 -4.00 7.82 20.16
CA ALA A 136 -4.30 7.15 18.91
C ALA A 136 -3.52 5.85 18.75
N THR A 137 -2.22 5.82 19.09
CA THR A 137 -1.42 4.59 19.10
C THR A 137 -2.02 3.55 20.05
N GLU A 138 -2.39 3.92 21.28
CA GLU A 138 -3.01 3.00 22.23
C GLU A 138 -4.37 2.45 21.74
N ILE A 139 -5.16 3.26 21.05
CA ILE A 139 -6.43 2.82 20.45
C ILE A 139 -6.14 1.81 19.34
N LEU A 140 -5.21 2.12 18.45
CA LEU A 140 -4.86 1.25 17.32
C LEU A 140 -4.23 -0.07 17.77
N GLU A 141 -3.42 -0.09 18.82
CA GLU A 141 -2.90 -1.32 19.43
C GLU A 141 -4.02 -2.17 20.04
N LYS A 142 -5.00 -1.55 20.71
CA LYS A 142 -6.16 -2.27 21.31
C LYS A 142 -7.08 -2.85 20.24
N GLU A 143 -7.27 -2.11 19.16
CA GLU A 143 -8.03 -2.52 17.98
C GLU A 143 -7.19 -3.42 17.05
N ASP A 144 -5.93 -3.71 17.41
CA ASP A 144 -5.02 -4.65 16.72
C ASP A 144 -4.82 -4.29 15.23
N PHE A 145 -4.53 -3.00 15.01
CA PHE A 145 -4.06 -2.41 13.75
C PHE A 145 -2.54 -2.12 13.74
N LEU A 146 -1.86 -2.29 14.88
CA LEU A 146 -0.44 -2.06 15.11
C LEU A 146 0.23 -3.29 15.75
#